data_AF-A0A941DNB2-F1
#
_entry.id   AF-A0A941DNB2-F1
#
_cell.length_a   1.000
_cell.length_b   1.000
_cell.length_c   1.000
_cell.angle_alpha   90.00
_cell.angle_beta   90.00
_cell.angle_gamma   90.00
#
_symmetry.space_group_name_H-M   'P 1'
#
loop_
_entity.id
_entity.type
_entity.pdbx_description
1 polymer ?
#
loop_
_entity_poly.entity_id
_entity_poly.type
_entity_poly.pdbx_seq_one_letter_code
_entity_poly.pdbx_strand_id
1 'polypeptide(L)' 'MKKLITGYQWGDDGTYIGPYSFQNNRDKKDIHLPPRTTLTPPPEQIAVDEEAAWDGKQWVVRRLSLSHLPDREVE' A
#
# COMPACT_ATOMS: atom_id res chain seq x y z
N MET A 1 -16.21 -4.39 22.51
CA MET A 1 -14.86 -3.99 22.04
C MET A 1 -14.90 -3.86 20.53
N LYS A 2 -14.50 -2.71 19.97
CA LYS A 2 -14.42 -2.53 18.51
C LYS A 2 -13.14 -3.22 18.01
N LYS A 3 -13.27 -4.26 17.18
CA LYS A 3 -12.12 -4.98 16.61
C LYS A 3 -11.54 -4.15 15.47
N LEU A 4 -10.30 -3.70 15.58
CA LEU A 4 -9.59 -3.07 14.47
C LEU A 4 -9.04 -4.15 13.53
N ILE A 5 -9.02 -3.84 12.24
CA ILE A 5 -8.33 -4.62 11.21
C ILE A 5 -7.31 -3.73 10.52
N THR A 6 -6.17 -4.31 10.18
CA THR A 6 -5.10 -3.63 9.46
C THR A 6 -5.24 -3.96 7.98
N GLY A 7 -5.38 -2.93 7.16
CA GLY A 7 -5.20 -3.01 5.72
C GLY A 7 -3.92 -2.33 5.28
N TYR A 8 -3.64 -2.39 3.99
CA TYR A 8 -2.46 -1.86 3.35
C TYR A 8 -2.91 -0.85 2.30
N GLN A 9 -2.45 0.39 2.45
CA GLN A 9 -2.91 1.52 1.65
C GLN A 9 -1.95 1.79 0.50
N TRP A 10 -2.49 2.20 -0.66
CA TRP A 10 -1.71 2.69 -1.79
C TRP A 10 -2.08 4.13 -2.21
N GLY A 11 -1.14 4.80 -2.87
CA GLY A 11 -1.26 6.15 -3.42
C GLY A 11 -2.02 6.22 -4.73
N ASP A 12 -2.21 7.43 -5.27
CA ASP A 12 -2.84 7.64 -6.59
C ASP A 12 -2.05 6.99 -7.73
N ASP A 13 -0.73 6.88 -7.56
CA ASP A 13 0.21 6.23 -8.46
C ASP A 13 0.37 4.72 -8.21
N GLY A 14 -0.43 4.17 -7.29
CA GLY A 14 -0.39 2.77 -6.88
C GLY A 14 0.66 2.46 -5.80
N THR A 15 1.52 3.40 -5.42
CA THR A 15 2.64 3.13 -4.49
C THR A 15 2.17 2.75 -3.11
N TYR A 16 2.79 1.75 -2.50
CA TYR A 16 2.51 1.38 -1.12
C TYR A 16 2.84 2.53 -0.16
N ILE A 17 1.82 3.01 0.55
CA ILE A 17 1.94 4.10 1.54
C ILE A 17 2.29 3.51 2.91
N GLY A 18 1.61 2.43 3.30
CA GLY A 18 1.76 1.87 4.64
C GLY A 18 0.55 1.09 5.14
N PRO A 19 0.65 0.53 6.36
CA PRO A 19 -0.45 -0.12 7.02
C PRO A 19 -1.45 0.91 7.58
N TYR A 20 -2.74 0.63 7.44
CA TYR A 20 -3.84 1.47 7.94
C TYR A 20 -4.82 0.65 8.79
N SER A 21 -5.06 1.09 10.03
CA SER A 21 -5.98 0.42 10.95
C SER A 21 -7.38 1.05 10.90
N PHE A 22 -8.41 0.25 10.64
CA PHE A 22 -9.80 0.71 10.60
C PHE A 22 -10.75 -0.25 11.31
N GLN A 23 -11.95 0.23 11.64
CA GLN A 23 -12.94 -0.57 12.37
C GLN A 23 -13.45 -1.71 11.49
N ASN A 24 -13.39 -2.93 12.03
CA ASN A 24 -14.03 -4.08 11.44
C ASN A 24 -15.54 -3.94 11.69
N ASN A 25 -16.25 -3.34 10.74
CA ASN A 25 -17.69 -3.14 10.77
C ASN A 25 -18.44 -4.47 10.56
N ARG A 26 -18.24 -5.42 11.49
CA ARG A 26 -18.78 -6.79 11.47
C ARG A 26 -20.30 -6.85 11.49
N ASP A 27 -20.96 -5.75 11.82
CA ASP A 27 -22.42 -5.62 11.78
C ASP A 27 -22.97 -5.58 10.35
N LYS A 28 -22.10 -5.46 9.34
CA LYS A 28 -22.47 -5.55 7.92
C LYS A 28 -21.87 -6.80 7.30
N LYS A 29 -22.65 -7.44 6.42
CA LYS A 29 -22.25 -8.65 5.68
C LYS A 29 -20.98 -8.41 4.83
N ASP A 30 -20.80 -7.16 4.39
CA ASP A 30 -19.66 -6.71 3.59
C ASP A 30 -18.74 -5.79 4.42
N ILE A 31 -17.44 -6.09 4.40
CA ILE A 31 -16.42 -5.23 4.97
C ILE A 31 -16.27 -4.02 4.05
N HIS A 32 -16.66 -2.84 4.54
CA HIS A 32 -16.35 -1.59 3.86
C HIS A 32 -14.88 -1.24 4.08
N LEU A 33 -14.05 -1.55 3.10
CA LEU A 33 -12.67 -1.10 3.07
C LEU A 33 -12.63 0.40 2.77
N PRO A 34 -11.77 1.16 3.46
CA PRO A 34 -11.45 2.53 3.05
C PRO A 34 -10.95 2.55 1.60
N PRO A 35 -11.10 3.69 0.89
CA PRO A 35 -10.58 3.80 -0.47
C PRO A 35 -9.08 3.52 -0.50
N ARG A 36 -8.63 2.92 -1.60
CA ARG A 36 -7.22 2.58 -1.84
C ARG A 36 -6.59 1.73 -0.74
N THR A 37 -7.38 0.84 -0.12
CA THR A 37 -6.94 -0.06 0.95
C THR A 37 -7.28 -1.51 0.59
N THR A 38 -6.34 -2.42 0.84
CA THR A 38 -6.54 -3.87 0.65
C THR A 38 -6.19 -4.59 1.94
N LEU A 39 -6.72 -5.79 2.12
CA LEU A 39 -6.32 -6.67 3.22
C LEU A 39 -5.15 -7.58 2.84
N THR A 40 -4.74 -7.56 1.56
CA THR A 40 -3.59 -8.31 1.08
C THR A 40 -2.30 -7.55 1.46
N PRO A 41 -1.35 -8.18 2.15
CA PRO A 41 -0.07 -7.54 2.46
C PRO A 41 0.78 -7.33 1.21
N PRO A 42 1.56 -6.23 1.14
CA PRO A 42 2.60 -6.09 0.13
C PRO A 42 3.72 -7.12 0.35
N PRO A 43 4.56 -7.36 -0.67
CA PRO A 43 5.75 -8.20 -0.50
C PRO A 43 6.66 -7.66 0.61
N GLU A 44 7.12 -8.53 1.50
CA GLU A 44 7.95 -8.17 2.67
C GLU A 44 9.41 -7.87 2.30
N GLN A 45 9.87 -8.40 1.17
CA GLN A 45 11.22 -8.22 0.67
C GLN A 45 11.16 -7.42 -0.63
N ILE A 46 11.47 -6.13 -0.52
CA ILE A 46 11.58 -5.20 -1.65
C ILE A 46 13.03 -4.72 -1.65
N ALA A 47 13.70 -4.78 -2.80
CA ALA A 47 15.07 -4.28 -2.92
C ALA A 47 15.11 -2.75 -2.73
N VAL A 48 16.30 -2.19 -2.44
CA VAL A 48 16.48 -0.75 -2.19
C VAL A 48 16.04 0.11 -3.39
N ASP A 49 16.17 -0.40 -4.60
CA ASP A 49 15.82 0.28 -5.85
C ASP A 49 14.44 -0.16 -6.39
N GLU A 50 13.59 -0.69 -5.53
CA GLU A 50 12.28 -1.20 -5.88
C GLU A 50 11.21 -0.67 -4.92
N GLU A 51 9.96 -0.63 -5.38
CA GLU A 51 8.81 -0.30 -4.56
C GLU A 51 7.65 -1.25 -4.85
N ALA A 52 6.81 -1.48 -3.84
CA ALA A 52 5.55 -2.18 -4.03
C ALA A 52 4.50 -1.20 -4.56
N ALA A 53 3.85 -1.58 -5.65
CA ALA A 53 2.74 -0.84 -6.23
C ALA A 53 1.51 -1.74 -6.40
N TRP A 54 0.32 -1.20 -6.23
CA TRP A 54 -0.94 -1.90 -6.45
C TRP A 54 -1.39 -1.76 -7.91
N ASP A 55 -1.54 -2.86 -8.65
CA ASP A 55 -1.96 -2.85 -10.06
C ASP A 55 -3.50 -2.79 -10.25
N GLY A 56 -4.26 -2.75 -9.14
CA GLY A 56 -5.72 -2.86 -9.13
C GLY A 56 -6.22 -4.25 -8.71
N LYS A 57 -5.36 -5.28 -8.74
CA LYS A 57 -5.66 -6.66 -8.33
C LYS A 57 -4.69 -7.19 -7.29
N GLN A 58 -3.41 -6.86 -7.40
CA GLN A 58 -2.35 -7.37 -6.53
C GLN A 58 -1.21 -6.38 -6.35
N TRP A 59 -0.37 -6.64 -5.35
CA TRP A 59 0.91 -5.96 -5.20
C TRP A 59 1.91 -6.47 -6.24
N VAL A 60 2.50 -5.55 -6.99
CA VAL A 60 3.59 -5.79 -7.91
C VAL A 60 4.82 -5.02 -7.42
N VAL A 61 6.00 -5.53 -7.74
CA VAL A 61 7.27 -4.84 -7.45
C VAL A 61 7.69 -4.12 -8.73
N ARG A 62 7.91 -2.81 -8.65
CA ARG A 62 8.43 -2.01 -9.77
C ARG A 62 9.76 -1.39 -9.38
N ARG A 63 10.67 -1.29 -10.35
CA ARG A 63 11.97 -0.64 -10.14
C ARG A 63 11.79 0.88 -10.09
N LEU A 64 12.40 1.49 -9.10
CA LEU A 64 12.60 2.94 -9.03
C LEU A 64 13.67 3.31 -10.06
N SER A 65 13.27 3.53 -11.32
CA SER A 65 14.17 4.17 -12.28
C SER A 65 14.51 5.57 -11.76
N LEU A 66 15.80 5.95 -11.77
CA LEU A 66 16.35 7.24 -11.33
C LEU A 66 15.57 8.50 -11.79
N SER A 67 14.76 8.40 -12.85
CA SER A 67 13.83 9.45 -13.28
C SER A 67 12.69 9.80 -12.30
N HIS A 68 12.56 9.07 -11.18
CA HIS A 68 11.54 9.34 -10.13
C HIS A 68 12.13 9.84 -8.79
N LEU A 69 13.45 9.96 -8.68
CA LEU A 69 14.07 10.60 -7.53
C LEU A 69 14.25 12.08 -7.87
N PRO A 70 13.66 13.04 -7.14
CA PRO A 70 14.04 14.43 -7.29
C PRO A 70 15.54 14.50 -7.02
N ASP A 71 16.31 14.96 -8.02
CA ASP A 71 17.77 15.04 -7.99
C ASP A 71 18.25 15.45 -6.60
N ARG A 72 18.83 14.51 -5.86
CA ARG A 72 19.75 14.91 -4.79
C ARG A 72 20.99 15.39 -5.52
N GLU A 73 21.03 16.70 -5.75
CA GLU A 73 22.28 17.40 -6.04
C GLU A 73 23.27 16.98 -4.95
N VAL A 74 24.26 16.17 -5.35
CA VAL A 74 25.40 15.85 -4.51
C VAL A 74 26.35 17.04 -4.66
N GLU A 75 26.36 17.91 -3.65
CA GLU A 75 27.38 18.95 -3.48
C GLU A 75 28.74 18.34 -3.08
#